data_AF-A0A0F8BI29-F1
#
_entry.id   AF-A0A0F8BI29-F1
#
_cell.length_a   1.000
_cell.length_b   1.000
_cell.length_c   1.000
_cell.angle_alpha   90.00
_cell.angle_beta   90.00
_cell.angle_gamma   90.00
#
_symmetry.space_group_name_H-M   'P 1'
#
loop_
_entity.id
_entity.type
_entity.pdbx_description
1 polymer ?
#
loop_
_entity_poly.entity_id
_entity_poly.type
_entity_poly.pdbx_seq_one_letter_code
_entity_poly.pdbx_strand_id
1 'polypeptide(L)'
;MAQVEWRFSDEEVESILDIVSKQEHNPFVQKRREQNVAVADIDITQTEFWNAHLAALLTSQQRSGPDSHVSKFLKNDIDTLSLSQCRSVDDVSSFVADTLEEYGGIRYYNNIGDACEKNLTRLDSGGWNELWEELERLIDLRGQQPKDGIFETERNVATYLSNRFAGEGFHRIGSKQARNILQILGLTRYEIPLDSRITKWVNENFDLPYHISGAALSTPEYYHFTMDIVQDCCSTAGVLPCIFDAAVFSSYDTTWTESDADEIF
;
A
#
# COMPACT_ATOMS: atom_id res chain seq x y z
N MET A 1 -3.71 10.94 26.68
CA MET A 1 -2.60 11.23 25.75
C MET A 1 -2.76 12.67 25.28
N ALA A 2 -1.67 13.41 25.09
CA ALA A 2 -1.78 14.77 24.54
C ALA A 2 -2.21 14.65 23.07
N GLN A 3 -3.31 15.30 22.70
CA GLN A 3 -3.77 15.39 21.32
C GLN A 3 -3.02 16.55 20.67
N VAL A 4 -2.24 16.25 19.65
CA VAL A 4 -1.58 17.26 18.82
C VAL A 4 -2.60 17.68 17.77
N GLU A 5 -2.97 18.96 17.75
CA GLU A 5 -3.80 19.55 16.69
C GLU A 5 -2.87 20.21 15.69
N TRP A 6 -2.84 19.70 14.46
CA TRP A 6 -2.10 20.33 13.36
C TRP A 6 -2.95 21.44 12.75
N ARG A 7 -2.32 22.59 12.48
CA ARG A 7 -2.93 23.70 11.76
C ARG A 7 -2.14 23.93 10.50
N PHE A 8 -2.84 23.87 9.38
CA PHE A 8 -2.28 24.07 8.06
C PHE A 8 -2.67 25.45 7.56
N SER A 9 -1.74 26.09 6.86
CA SER A 9 -1.99 27.32 6.11
C SER A 9 -2.87 27.06 4.89
N ASP A 10 -3.46 28.11 4.34
CA ASP A 10 -4.23 28.01 3.10
C ASP A 10 -3.36 27.51 1.94
N GLU A 11 -2.07 27.85 1.91
CA GLU A 11 -1.10 27.41 0.88
C GLU A 11 -0.86 25.89 0.92
N GLU A 12 -0.76 25.30 2.12
CA GLU A 12 -0.60 23.85 2.31
C GLU A 12 -1.85 23.08 1.87
N VAL A 13 -3.03 23.60 2.21
CA VAL A 13 -4.32 23.04 1.80
C VAL A 13 -4.51 23.15 0.28
N GLU A 14 -4.20 24.31 -0.30
CA GLU A 14 -4.24 24.54 -1.75
C GLU A 14 -3.28 23.60 -2.50
N SER A 15 -2.12 23.29 -1.93
CA SER A 15 -1.15 22.36 -2.53
C SER A 15 -1.73 20.95 -2.67
N ILE A 16 -2.48 20.45 -1.67
CA ILE A 16 -3.20 19.16 -1.79
C ILE A 16 -4.28 19.23 -2.88
N LEU A 17 -5.07 20.29 -2.89
CA LEU A 17 -6.16 20.45 -3.86
C LEU A 17 -5.62 20.52 -5.29
N ASP A 18 -4.53 21.27 -5.50
CA ASP A 18 -3.88 21.45 -6.78
C ASP A 18 -3.34 20.12 -7.34
N ILE A 19 -2.58 19.35 -6.55
CA ILE A 19 -2.02 18.07 -7.02
C ILE A 19 -3.11 17.06 -7.37
N VAL A 20 -4.19 17.02 -6.58
CA VAL A 20 -5.34 16.15 -6.86
C VAL A 20 -6.06 16.58 -8.14
N SER A 21 -6.30 17.87 -8.34
CA SER A 21 -6.97 18.36 -9.55
C SER A 21 -6.15 18.10 -10.82
N LYS A 22 -4.82 18.27 -10.75
CA LYS A 22 -3.91 18.03 -11.88
C LYS A 22 -3.90 16.57 -12.33
N GLN A 23 -4.19 15.65 -11.42
CA GLN A 23 -4.21 14.20 -11.69
C GLN A 23 -5.63 13.63 -11.78
N GLU A 24 -6.66 14.46 -11.79
CA GLU A 24 -8.05 14.00 -11.74
C GLU A 24 -8.37 13.03 -12.89
N HIS A 25 -7.87 13.27 -14.10
CA HIS A 25 -8.08 12.41 -15.26
C HIS A 25 -7.00 11.34 -15.46
N ASN A 26 -6.07 11.18 -14.51
CA ASN A 26 -5.07 10.14 -14.59
C ASN A 26 -5.72 8.76 -14.35
N PRO A 27 -5.54 7.76 -15.24
CA PRO A 27 -6.15 6.44 -15.07
C PRO A 27 -5.86 5.77 -13.72
N PHE A 28 -4.65 5.96 -13.17
CA PHE A 28 -4.31 5.42 -11.85
C PHE A 28 -5.15 6.04 -10.72
N VAL A 29 -5.42 7.35 -10.79
CA VAL A 29 -6.24 8.07 -9.81
C VAL A 29 -7.72 7.71 -9.95
N GLN A 30 -8.20 7.54 -11.19
CA GLN A 30 -9.58 7.09 -11.43
C GLN A 30 -9.80 5.68 -10.89
N LYS A 31 -8.90 4.74 -11.19
CA LYS A 31 -8.95 3.37 -10.66
C LYS A 31 -8.91 3.35 -9.13
N ARG A 32 -8.03 4.17 -8.52
CA ARG A 32 -8.01 4.35 -7.06
C ARG A 32 -9.35 4.84 -6.52
N ARG A 33 -10.05 5.71 -7.22
CA ARG A 33 -11.35 6.23 -6.80
C ARG A 33 -12.44 5.15 -6.89
N GLU A 34 -12.44 4.37 -7.95
CA GLU A 34 -13.35 3.24 -8.14
C GLU A 34 -13.15 2.17 -7.07
N GLN A 35 -11.90 1.78 -6.83
CA GLN A 35 -11.59 0.67 -5.93
C GLN A 35 -11.53 1.09 -4.46
N ASN A 36 -10.91 2.23 -4.14
CA ASN A 36 -10.68 2.62 -2.75
C ASN A 36 -11.70 3.63 -2.20
N VAL A 37 -12.48 4.34 -3.01
CA VAL A 37 -13.41 5.34 -2.49
C VAL A 37 -14.85 4.87 -2.57
N ALA A 38 -15.27 4.32 -3.71
CA ALA A 38 -16.64 3.87 -3.90
C ALA A 38 -17.06 2.90 -2.79
N VAL A 39 -18.31 3.03 -2.35
CA VAL A 39 -18.95 2.01 -1.53
C VAL A 39 -19.18 0.81 -2.44
N ALA A 40 -18.55 -0.30 -2.11
CA ALA A 40 -18.60 -1.52 -2.89
C ALA A 40 -18.76 -2.70 -1.94
N ASP A 41 -19.43 -3.74 -2.43
CA ASP A 41 -19.34 -5.07 -1.84
C ASP A 41 -17.99 -5.64 -2.24
N ILE A 42 -17.12 -5.87 -1.26
CA ILE A 42 -15.74 -6.31 -1.48
C ILE A 42 -15.67 -7.78 -1.07
N ASP A 43 -15.39 -8.64 -2.04
CA ASP A 43 -15.05 -10.04 -1.81
C ASP A 43 -13.56 -10.22 -2.14
N ILE A 44 -12.79 -10.76 -1.18
CA ILE A 44 -11.35 -10.98 -1.33
C ILE A 44 -11.09 -12.47 -1.18
N THR A 45 -10.43 -13.03 -2.18
CA THR A 45 -9.95 -14.41 -2.19
C THR A 45 -8.52 -14.50 -1.65
N GLN A 46 -8.10 -15.71 -1.26
CA GLN A 46 -6.71 -15.96 -0.88
C GLN A 46 -5.73 -15.62 -2.02
N THR A 47 -6.15 -15.83 -3.27
CA THR A 47 -5.34 -15.52 -4.45
C THR A 47 -5.15 -14.02 -4.60
N GLU A 48 -6.19 -13.21 -4.44
CA GLU A 48 -6.08 -11.75 -4.50
C GLU A 48 -5.21 -11.21 -3.37
N PHE A 49 -5.36 -11.74 -2.14
CA PHE A 49 -4.46 -11.38 -1.06
C PHE A 49 -3.00 -11.74 -1.38
N TRP A 50 -2.76 -12.94 -1.92
CA TRP A 50 -1.42 -13.37 -2.31
C TRP A 50 -0.80 -12.46 -3.39
N ASN A 51 -1.58 -12.07 -4.40
CA ASN A 51 -1.14 -11.15 -5.43
C ASN A 51 -0.81 -9.76 -4.86
N ALA A 52 -1.65 -9.24 -3.96
CA ALA A 52 -1.37 -7.98 -3.26
C ALA A 52 -0.11 -8.06 -2.38
N HIS A 53 0.11 -9.20 -1.72
CA HIS A 53 1.32 -9.49 -0.95
C HIS A 53 2.58 -9.50 -1.83
N LEU A 54 2.55 -10.21 -2.97
CA LEU A 54 3.64 -10.22 -3.94
C LEU A 54 3.92 -8.81 -4.49
N ALA A 55 2.87 -8.07 -4.87
CA ALA A 55 3.00 -6.71 -5.36
C ALA A 55 3.65 -5.79 -4.30
N ALA A 56 3.27 -5.90 -3.03
CA ALA A 56 3.88 -5.12 -1.96
C ALA A 56 5.36 -5.45 -1.73
N LEU A 57 5.77 -6.72 -1.89
CA LEU A 57 7.17 -7.13 -1.83
C LEU A 57 7.97 -6.61 -3.03
N LEU A 58 7.43 -6.73 -4.25
CA LEU A 58 8.09 -6.33 -5.50
C LEU A 58 8.27 -4.81 -5.61
N THR A 59 7.27 -4.05 -5.18
CA THR A 59 7.28 -2.57 -5.16
C THR A 59 8.11 -2.00 -3.99
N SER A 60 8.71 -2.86 -3.17
CA SER A 60 9.60 -2.45 -2.07
C SER A 60 11.00 -2.18 -2.59
N GLN A 61 11.51 -0.96 -2.39
CA GLN A 61 12.87 -0.53 -2.75
C GLN A 61 13.20 -0.59 -4.26
N GLN A 62 12.18 -0.63 -5.12
CA GLN A 62 12.29 -0.66 -6.57
C GLN A 62 11.27 0.28 -7.19
N ARG A 63 11.55 0.81 -8.39
CA ARG A 63 10.58 1.65 -9.11
C ARG A 63 9.45 0.77 -9.63
N SER A 64 8.22 1.22 -9.45
CA SER A 64 6.99 0.54 -9.88
C SER A 64 6.08 1.44 -10.73
N GLY A 65 6.69 2.40 -11.45
CA GLY A 65 5.98 3.17 -12.48
C GLY A 65 5.70 2.32 -13.72
N PRO A 66 4.89 2.82 -14.67
CA PRO A 66 4.27 2.00 -15.73
C PRO A 66 5.30 1.28 -16.62
N ASP A 67 6.46 1.89 -16.87
CA ASP A 67 7.52 1.31 -17.70
C ASP A 67 8.48 0.36 -16.95
N SER A 68 8.30 0.19 -15.64
CA SER A 68 9.22 -0.57 -14.79
C SER A 68 9.15 -2.08 -15.02
N HIS A 69 10.25 -2.79 -14.73
CA HIS A 69 10.25 -4.25 -14.73
C HIS A 69 9.25 -4.84 -13.73
N VAL A 70 9.04 -4.17 -12.60
CA VAL A 70 8.06 -4.59 -11.59
C VAL A 70 6.65 -4.53 -12.18
N SER A 71 6.22 -3.40 -12.75
CA SER A 71 4.88 -3.26 -13.32
C SER A 71 4.66 -4.22 -14.49
N LYS A 72 5.68 -4.44 -15.33
CA LYS A 72 5.61 -5.42 -16.42
C LYS A 72 5.50 -6.86 -15.92
N PHE A 73 6.19 -7.21 -14.83
CA PHE A 73 6.08 -8.53 -14.23
C PHE A 73 4.69 -8.74 -13.63
N LEU A 74 4.21 -7.76 -12.85
CA LEU A 74 2.87 -7.80 -12.25
C LEU A 74 1.79 -8.02 -13.33
N LYS A 75 1.92 -7.34 -14.47
CA LYS A 75 1.00 -7.42 -15.60
C LYS A 75 1.03 -8.72 -16.39
N ASN A 76 2.22 -9.23 -16.68
CA ASN A 76 2.37 -10.30 -17.68
C ASN A 76 2.70 -11.66 -17.07
N ASP A 77 3.25 -11.68 -15.85
CA ASP A 77 3.94 -12.85 -15.31
C ASP A 77 3.62 -13.12 -13.83
N ILE A 78 2.76 -12.34 -13.16
CA ILE A 78 2.43 -12.59 -11.74
C ILE A 78 1.83 -13.98 -11.52
N ASP A 79 1.07 -14.47 -12.49
CA ASP A 79 0.47 -15.80 -12.50
C ASP A 79 1.50 -16.93 -12.58
N THR A 80 2.77 -16.65 -12.85
CA THR A 80 3.86 -17.63 -12.71
C THR A 80 4.23 -17.91 -11.25
N LEU A 81 3.85 -17.01 -10.34
CA LEU A 81 4.04 -17.10 -8.90
C LEU A 81 2.73 -17.21 -8.14
N SER A 82 1.69 -17.76 -8.78
CA SER A 82 0.36 -17.90 -8.17
C SER A 82 0.42 -18.67 -6.85
N LEU A 83 -0.54 -18.40 -5.95
CA LEU A 83 -0.66 -19.13 -4.69
C LEU A 83 -0.70 -20.65 -4.90
N SER A 84 -1.36 -21.10 -5.97
CA SER A 84 -1.47 -22.52 -6.31
C SER A 84 -0.13 -23.14 -6.70
N GLN A 85 0.69 -22.44 -7.48
CA GLN A 85 2.02 -22.92 -7.88
C GLN A 85 2.97 -22.93 -6.69
N CYS A 86 2.97 -21.87 -5.89
CA CYS A 86 3.79 -21.81 -4.67
C CYS A 86 3.43 -22.94 -3.69
N ARG A 87 2.17 -23.34 -3.59
CA ARG A 87 1.77 -24.51 -2.77
C ARG A 87 2.15 -25.87 -3.39
N SER A 88 2.46 -25.91 -4.69
CA SER A 88 2.74 -27.15 -5.42
C SER A 88 4.23 -27.52 -5.49
N VAL A 89 5.11 -26.63 -5.03
CA VAL A 89 6.56 -26.82 -5.00
C VAL A 89 7.05 -27.09 -3.58
N ASP A 90 8.14 -27.86 -3.45
CA ASP A 90 8.72 -28.18 -2.14
C ASP A 90 9.52 -27.00 -1.54
N ASP A 91 10.17 -26.20 -2.39
CA ASP A 91 11.01 -25.06 -2.01
C ASP A 91 10.47 -23.78 -2.66
N VAL A 92 9.62 -23.08 -1.92
CA VAL A 92 8.95 -21.85 -2.39
C VAL A 92 9.97 -20.73 -2.55
N SER A 93 10.96 -20.68 -1.65
CA SER A 93 11.97 -19.63 -1.65
C SER A 93 12.79 -19.67 -2.94
N SER A 94 13.33 -20.83 -3.30
CA SER A 94 14.06 -21.03 -4.55
C SER A 94 13.17 -20.84 -5.78
N PHE A 95 11.96 -21.40 -5.78
CA PHE A 95 11.03 -21.25 -6.91
C PHE A 95 10.75 -19.78 -7.24
N VAL A 96 10.44 -18.97 -6.22
CA VAL A 96 10.18 -17.54 -6.39
C VAL A 96 11.46 -16.80 -6.81
N ALA A 97 12.59 -17.09 -6.15
CA ALA A 97 13.86 -16.43 -6.44
C ALA A 97 14.30 -16.67 -7.89
N ASP A 98 14.26 -17.92 -8.35
CA ASP A 98 14.65 -18.34 -9.70
C ASP A 98 13.72 -17.71 -10.75
N THR A 99 12.41 -17.73 -10.52
CA THR A 99 11.43 -17.13 -11.45
C THR A 99 11.68 -15.62 -11.63
N LEU A 100 11.94 -14.89 -10.54
CA LEU A 100 12.21 -13.44 -10.59
C LEU A 100 13.59 -13.14 -11.19
N GLU A 101 14.59 -14.00 -10.95
CA GLU A 101 15.92 -13.89 -11.54
C GLU A 101 15.88 -14.12 -13.06
N GLU A 102 15.19 -15.18 -13.50
CA GLU A 102 15.01 -15.54 -14.91
C GLU A 102 14.25 -14.46 -15.69
N TYR A 103 13.21 -13.86 -15.10
CA TYR A 103 12.48 -12.74 -15.69
C TYR A 103 13.41 -11.54 -15.99
N GLY A 104 14.33 -11.28 -15.06
CA GLY A 104 15.34 -10.23 -15.18
C GLY A 104 14.82 -8.82 -14.86
N GLY A 105 15.71 -7.98 -14.32
CA GLY A 105 15.41 -6.60 -13.96
C GLY A 105 14.72 -6.42 -12.59
N ILE A 106 14.38 -7.51 -11.91
CA ILE A 106 13.89 -7.52 -10.53
C ILE A 106 15.07 -7.76 -9.58
N ARG A 107 15.18 -6.92 -8.54
CA ARG A 107 16.21 -7.01 -7.50
C ARG A 107 15.65 -7.66 -6.24
N TYR A 108 16.58 -8.09 -5.37
CA TYR A 108 16.26 -8.69 -4.07
C TYR A 108 15.41 -9.97 -4.16
N TYR A 109 15.42 -10.66 -5.30
CA TYR A 109 14.65 -11.88 -5.54
C TYR A 109 14.84 -12.94 -4.45
N ASN A 110 16.07 -13.16 -3.96
CA ASN A 110 16.32 -14.06 -2.81
C ASN A 110 15.57 -13.65 -1.53
N ASN A 111 15.51 -12.35 -1.23
CA ASN A 111 14.78 -11.86 -0.06
C ASN A 111 13.26 -11.95 -0.27
N ILE A 112 12.80 -11.80 -1.51
CA ILE A 112 11.38 -11.92 -1.87
C ILE A 112 10.96 -13.39 -1.76
N GLY A 113 11.77 -14.34 -2.27
CA GLY A 113 11.52 -15.77 -2.11
C GLY A 113 11.46 -16.19 -0.64
N ASP A 114 12.44 -15.78 0.17
CA ASP A 114 12.45 -16.04 1.61
C ASP A 114 11.21 -15.46 2.32
N ALA A 115 10.74 -14.28 1.91
CA ALA A 115 9.48 -13.73 2.40
C ALA A 115 8.27 -14.57 1.98
N CYS A 116 8.19 -14.98 0.71
CA CYS A 116 7.08 -15.76 0.19
C CYS A 116 6.94 -17.08 0.94
N GLU A 117 8.03 -17.83 1.11
CA GLU A 117 8.04 -19.10 1.82
C GLU A 117 7.59 -18.96 3.28
N LYS A 118 8.22 -18.06 4.04
CA LYS A 118 7.89 -17.86 5.46
C LYS A 118 6.46 -17.40 5.66
N ASN A 119 5.97 -16.52 4.80
CA ASN A 119 4.63 -15.98 4.90
C ASN A 119 3.58 -17.01 4.48
N LEU A 120 3.81 -17.76 3.40
CA LEU A 120 2.93 -18.85 2.98
C LEU A 120 2.85 -19.95 4.05
N THR A 121 4.00 -20.32 4.64
CA THR A 121 4.03 -21.30 5.75
C THR A 121 3.17 -20.85 6.93
N ARG A 122 3.23 -19.58 7.32
CA ARG A 122 2.40 -19.03 8.41
C ARG A 122 0.91 -19.06 8.06
N LEU A 123 0.58 -18.61 6.85
CA LEU A 123 -0.77 -18.59 6.34
C LEU A 123 -1.38 -19.99 6.34
N ASP A 124 -0.68 -20.97 5.77
CA ASP A 124 -1.15 -22.35 5.65
C ASP A 124 -1.11 -23.12 6.98
N SER A 125 -0.42 -22.61 7.99
CA SER A 125 -0.45 -23.12 9.38
C SER A 125 -1.62 -22.57 10.22
N GLY A 126 -2.65 -22.04 9.57
CA GLY A 126 -3.87 -21.50 10.22
C GLY A 126 -3.98 -19.97 10.22
N GLY A 127 -2.93 -19.27 9.79
CA GLY A 127 -2.92 -17.80 9.72
C GLY A 127 -3.95 -17.19 8.77
N TRP A 128 -4.48 -17.96 7.80
CA TRP A 128 -5.58 -17.47 6.94
C TRP A 128 -6.81 -17.03 7.73
N ASN A 129 -7.20 -17.76 8.77
CA ASN A 129 -8.39 -17.40 9.57
C ASN A 129 -8.14 -16.12 10.36
N GLU A 130 -6.98 -15.99 11.01
CA GLU A 130 -6.60 -14.78 11.76
C GLU A 130 -6.54 -13.55 10.85
N LEU A 131 -6.01 -13.72 9.63
CA LEU A 131 -5.97 -12.65 8.64
C LEU A 131 -7.38 -12.24 8.23
N TRP A 132 -8.27 -13.19 7.97
CA TRP A 132 -9.63 -12.92 7.51
C TRP A 132 -10.44 -12.15 8.55
N GLU A 133 -10.31 -12.48 9.84
CA GLU A 133 -10.95 -11.72 10.92
C GLU A 133 -10.57 -10.23 10.90
N GLU A 134 -9.32 -9.90 10.54
CA GLU A 134 -8.88 -8.51 10.44
C GLU A 134 -9.31 -7.83 9.13
N LEU A 135 -9.34 -8.56 8.00
CA LEU A 135 -9.80 -8.03 6.71
C LEU A 135 -11.31 -7.77 6.71
N GLU A 136 -12.12 -8.65 7.31
CA GLU A 136 -13.57 -8.50 7.43
C GLU A 136 -13.95 -7.17 8.11
N ARG A 137 -13.18 -6.77 9.13
CA ARG A 137 -13.37 -5.46 9.79
C ARG A 137 -13.20 -4.29 8.83
N LEU A 138 -12.29 -4.39 7.85
CA LEU A 138 -12.11 -3.36 6.83
C LEU A 138 -13.19 -3.45 5.76
N ILE A 139 -13.58 -4.66 5.33
CA ILE A 139 -14.67 -4.88 4.37
C ILE A 139 -15.98 -4.25 4.90
N ASP A 140 -16.31 -4.47 6.18
CA ASP A 140 -17.48 -3.87 6.83
C ASP A 140 -17.44 -2.33 6.84
N LEU A 141 -16.26 -1.75 7.03
CA LEU A 141 -16.07 -0.30 6.96
C LEU A 141 -16.19 0.22 5.53
N ARG A 142 -15.77 -0.57 4.54
CA ARG A 142 -15.84 -0.24 3.12
C ARG A 142 -17.26 -0.22 2.57
N GLY A 143 -18.15 -1.01 3.15
CA GLY A 143 -19.60 -0.94 2.90
C GLY A 143 -20.27 0.36 3.35
N GLN A 144 -19.54 1.26 4.02
CA GLN A 144 -20.06 2.53 4.55
C GLN A 144 -19.46 3.73 3.82
N GLN A 145 -20.17 4.88 3.88
CA GLN A 145 -19.62 6.15 3.41
C GLN A 145 -18.40 6.55 4.24
N PRO A 146 -17.36 7.16 3.63
CA PRO A 146 -16.23 7.71 4.37
C PRO A 146 -16.70 8.68 5.46
N LYS A 147 -16.13 8.56 6.66
CA LYS A 147 -16.42 9.43 7.80
C LYS A 147 -15.15 9.66 8.60
N ASP A 148 -14.97 10.89 9.07
CA ASP A 148 -13.83 11.29 9.88
C ASP A 148 -13.68 10.43 11.13
N GLY A 149 -12.43 10.12 11.49
CA GLY A 149 -12.08 9.32 12.66
C GLY A 149 -12.16 7.80 12.48
N ILE A 150 -12.58 7.29 11.30
CA ILE A 150 -12.62 5.83 11.03
C ILE A 150 -11.22 5.23 10.77
N PHE A 151 -10.20 6.06 10.54
CA PHE A 151 -8.83 5.64 10.22
C PHE A 151 -8.19 4.73 11.27
N GLU A 152 -8.64 4.77 12.54
CA GLU A 152 -8.08 3.94 13.61
C GLU A 152 -8.15 2.44 13.30
N THR A 153 -9.25 1.97 12.68
CA THR A 153 -9.38 0.55 12.34
C THR A 153 -8.41 0.17 11.22
N GLU A 154 -8.33 0.99 10.17
CA GLU A 154 -7.35 0.82 9.09
C GLU A 154 -5.92 0.76 9.65
N ARG A 155 -5.59 1.65 10.59
CA ARG A 155 -4.27 1.72 11.23
C ARG A 155 -3.97 0.47 12.04
N ASN A 156 -4.95 0.01 12.82
CA ASN A 156 -4.81 -1.17 13.67
C ASN A 156 -4.57 -2.44 12.84
N VAL A 157 -5.29 -2.59 11.71
CA VAL A 157 -5.10 -3.72 10.79
C VAL A 157 -3.75 -3.63 10.09
N ALA A 158 -3.37 -2.45 9.57
CA ALA A 158 -2.06 -2.26 8.96
C ALA A 158 -0.90 -2.57 9.92
N THR A 159 -1.02 -2.12 11.19
CA THR A 159 -0.04 -2.39 12.25
C THR A 159 -0.02 -3.87 12.64
N TYR A 160 -1.18 -4.53 12.61
CA TYR A 160 -1.28 -5.96 12.86
C TYR A 160 -0.52 -6.75 11.79
N LEU A 161 -0.76 -6.48 10.51
CA LEU A 161 -0.05 -7.10 9.39
C LEU A 161 1.47 -6.92 9.51
N SER A 162 1.95 -5.73 9.90
CA SER A 162 3.40 -5.46 9.94
C SER A 162 4.10 -5.91 11.22
N ASN A 163 3.40 -6.05 12.35
CA ASN A 163 4.06 -6.26 13.66
C ASN A 163 3.47 -7.36 14.54
N ARG A 164 2.27 -7.88 14.24
CA ARG A 164 1.53 -8.76 15.18
C ARG A 164 0.99 -10.04 14.57
N PHE A 165 0.81 -10.12 13.26
CA PHE A 165 0.40 -11.34 12.57
C PHE A 165 1.34 -12.50 12.94
N ALA A 166 0.79 -13.62 13.41
CA ALA A 166 1.57 -14.75 13.95
C ALA A 166 2.62 -14.36 15.02
N GLY A 167 2.37 -13.29 15.79
CA GLY A 167 3.21 -12.81 16.89
C GLY A 167 4.32 -11.82 16.52
N GLU A 168 4.69 -11.70 15.24
CA GLU A 168 5.79 -10.82 14.80
C GLU A 168 5.55 -10.08 13.48
N GLY A 169 4.35 -10.20 12.89
CA GLY A 169 4.01 -9.64 11.59
C GLY A 169 4.37 -10.55 10.42
N PHE A 170 4.00 -10.14 9.21
CA PHE A 170 4.48 -10.79 7.99
C PHE A 170 5.98 -10.52 7.79
N HIS A 171 6.72 -11.57 7.42
CA HIS A 171 8.14 -11.47 7.14
C HIS A 171 8.40 -10.48 6.00
N ARG A 172 9.25 -9.48 6.26
CA ARG A 172 9.63 -8.39 5.33
C ARG A 172 8.48 -7.47 4.90
N ILE A 173 7.38 -7.47 5.62
CA ILE A 173 6.28 -6.52 5.46
C ILE A 173 6.34 -5.51 6.61
N GLY A 174 6.87 -4.32 6.33
CA GLY A 174 6.87 -3.20 7.27
C GLY A 174 5.63 -2.31 7.11
N SER A 175 5.61 -1.18 7.83
CA SER A 175 4.49 -0.22 7.86
C SER A 175 4.02 0.23 6.46
N LYS A 176 4.97 0.43 5.53
CA LYS A 176 4.66 0.80 4.14
C LYS A 176 4.02 -0.36 3.39
N GLN A 177 4.63 -1.55 3.44
CA GLN A 177 4.18 -2.71 2.66
C GLN A 177 2.81 -3.18 3.13
N ALA A 178 2.53 -3.15 4.44
CA ALA A 178 1.21 -3.50 4.95
C ALA A 178 0.12 -2.58 4.37
N ARG A 179 0.38 -1.28 4.28
CA ARG A 179 -0.55 -0.32 3.67
C ARG A 179 -0.65 -0.47 2.15
N ASN A 180 0.45 -0.79 1.47
CA ASN A 180 0.40 -1.19 0.06
C ASN A 180 -0.58 -2.36 -0.14
N ILE A 181 -0.45 -3.45 0.63
CA ILE A 181 -1.33 -4.63 0.52
C ILE A 181 -2.80 -4.21 0.69
N LEU A 182 -3.11 -3.53 1.80
CA LEU A 182 -4.50 -3.17 2.10
C LEU A 182 -5.08 -2.19 1.08
N GLN A 183 -4.25 -1.28 0.54
CA GLN A 183 -4.70 -0.30 -0.43
C GLN A 183 -4.88 -0.92 -1.82
N ILE A 184 -4.02 -1.87 -2.23
CA ILE A 184 -4.20 -2.69 -3.44
C ILE A 184 -5.49 -3.48 -3.36
N LEU A 185 -5.79 -4.10 -2.20
CA LEU A 185 -7.04 -4.82 -1.98
C LEU A 185 -8.29 -3.91 -1.90
N GLY A 186 -8.14 -2.60 -2.08
CA GLY A 186 -9.27 -1.68 -1.95
C GLY A 186 -9.83 -1.59 -0.53
N LEU A 187 -9.04 -1.83 0.52
CA LEU A 187 -9.54 -1.87 1.90
C LEU A 187 -9.32 -0.58 2.69
N THR A 188 -8.37 0.28 2.28
CA THR A 188 -8.07 1.52 3.00
C THR A 188 -8.40 2.78 2.20
N ARG A 189 -8.86 3.81 2.92
CA ARG A 189 -9.13 5.17 2.43
C ARG A 189 -8.22 6.21 3.08
N TYR A 190 -7.83 5.96 4.32
CA TYR A 190 -7.13 6.91 5.18
C TYR A 190 -5.68 6.51 5.47
N GLU A 191 -5.41 5.22 5.62
CA GLU A 191 -4.05 4.71 5.79
C GLU A 191 -3.42 4.40 4.43
N ILE A 192 -2.36 5.13 4.11
CA ILE A 192 -1.65 5.08 2.83
C ILE A 192 -0.17 4.76 3.02
N PRO A 193 0.50 4.17 2.03
CA PRO A 193 1.94 3.96 2.09
C PRO A 193 2.72 5.29 2.05
N LEU A 194 3.31 5.68 3.18
CA LEU A 194 4.32 6.73 3.21
C LEU A 194 5.63 6.24 2.58
N ASP A 195 5.87 6.64 1.33
CA ASP A 195 7.09 6.32 0.57
C ASP A 195 7.98 7.56 0.30
N SER A 196 9.04 7.39 -0.50
CA SER A 196 9.95 8.49 -0.81
C SER A 196 9.30 9.61 -1.64
N ARG A 197 8.25 9.32 -2.42
CA ARG A 197 7.52 10.32 -3.19
C ARG A 197 6.61 11.14 -2.27
N ILE A 198 5.87 10.48 -1.38
CA ILE A 198 5.03 11.15 -0.40
C ILE A 198 5.88 12.01 0.54
N THR A 199 6.93 11.45 1.13
CA THR A 199 7.83 12.22 2.01
C THR A 199 8.48 13.39 1.29
N LYS A 200 8.93 13.22 0.04
CA LYS A 200 9.46 14.33 -0.77
C LYS A 200 8.41 15.42 -0.98
N TRP A 201 7.21 15.04 -1.43
CA TRP A 201 6.14 15.99 -1.69
C TRP A 201 5.75 16.76 -0.42
N VAL A 202 5.58 16.08 0.72
CA VAL A 202 5.24 16.73 1.98
C VAL A 202 6.33 17.70 2.43
N ASN A 203 7.60 17.30 2.36
CA ASN A 203 8.72 18.18 2.72
C ASN A 203 8.85 19.41 1.80
N GLU A 204 8.40 19.31 0.55
CA GLU A 204 8.44 20.41 -0.42
C GLU A 204 7.25 21.37 -0.30
N ASN A 205 6.11 20.91 0.23
CA ASN A 205 4.85 21.66 0.21
C ASN A 205 4.32 22.04 1.61
N PHE A 206 4.80 21.42 2.70
CA PHE A 206 4.36 21.74 4.07
C PHE A 206 5.41 22.55 4.82
N ASP A 207 4.95 23.51 5.63
CA ASP A 207 5.80 24.32 6.51
C ASP A 207 6.01 23.62 7.85
N LEU A 208 6.66 22.45 7.79
CA LEU A 208 6.95 21.66 8.99
C LEU A 208 8.22 22.19 9.68
N PRO A 209 8.26 22.22 11.03
CA PRO A 209 9.44 22.66 11.77
C PRO A 209 10.61 21.66 11.70
N TYR A 210 10.46 20.57 10.95
CA TYR A 210 11.46 19.54 10.72
C TYR A 210 11.23 18.88 9.36
N HIS A 211 12.27 18.24 8.84
CA HIS A 211 12.19 17.45 7.62
C HIS A 211 11.79 16.00 7.94
N ILE A 212 10.78 15.46 7.27
CA ILE A 212 10.38 14.06 7.39
C ILE A 212 11.48 13.17 6.83
N SER A 213 11.96 12.22 7.64
CA SER A 213 13.01 11.28 7.26
C SER A 213 12.41 9.94 6.83
N GLY A 214 12.64 9.56 5.56
CA GLY A 214 12.21 8.25 5.05
C GLY A 214 12.82 7.06 5.81
N ALA A 215 14.02 7.21 6.37
CA ALA A 215 14.64 6.17 7.20
C ALA A 215 13.90 5.97 8.53
N ALA A 216 13.41 7.07 9.14
CA ALA A 216 12.68 7.04 10.40
C ALA A 216 11.28 6.42 10.28
N LEU A 217 10.72 6.33 9.05
CA LEU A 217 9.45 5.64 8.79
C LEU A 217 9.49 4.12 9.05
N SER A 218 10.67 3.54 9.28
CA SER A 218 10.80 2.18 9.80
C SER A 218 10.31 2.02 11.25
N THR A 219 10.24 3.12 12.02
CA THR A 219 9.74 3.15 13.39
C THR A 219 8.21 3.38 13.38
N PRO A 220 7.40 2.47 13.96
CA PRO A 220 5.94 2.58 13.92
C PRO A 220 5.38 3.89 14.49
N GLU A 221 5.93 4.38 15.59
CA GLU A 221 5.46 5.62 16.23
C GLU A 221 5.72 6.84 15.34
N TYR A 222 6.89 6.89 14.69
CA TYR A 222 7.23 7.95 13.75
C TYR A 222 6.37 7.86 12.49
N TYR A 223 6.09 6.64 12.02
CA TYR A 223 5.18 6.41 10.90
C TYR A 223 3.79 6.96 11.21
N HIS A 224 3.21 6.60 12.36
CA HIS A 224 1.87 7.06 12.75
C HIS A 224 1.82 8.57 12.94
N PHE A 225 2.82 9.15 13.59
CA PHE A 225 2.94 10.60 13.74
C PHE A 225 2.99 11.32 12.39
N THR A 226 3.75 10.79 11.42
CA THR A 226 3.81 11.36 10.07
C THR A 226 2.49 11.18 9.32
N MET A 227 1.83 10.02 9.50
CA MET A 227 0.53 9.73 8.89
C MET A 227 -0.56 10.65 9.43
N ASP A 228 -0.54 10.99 10.73
CA ASP A 228 -1.46 11.94 11.35
C ASP A 228 -1.40 13.32 10.66
N ILE A 229 -0.20 13.82 10.36
CA ILE A 229 0.00 15.10 9.65
C ILE A 229 -0.65 15.06 8.26
N VAL A 230 -0.41 13.98 7.51
CA VAL A 230 -0.96 13.82 6.17
C VAL A 230 -2.49 13.67 6.22
N GLN A 231 -3.02 12.90 7.16
CA GLN A 231 -4.46 12.70 7.36
C GLN A 231 -5.16 14.00 7.75
N ASP A 232 -4.60 14.77 8.68
CA ASP A 232 -5.21 16.02 9.14
C ASP A 232 -5.21 17.09 8.03
N CYS A 233 -4.15 17.19 7.23
CA CYS A 233 -4.13 18.12 6.09
C CYS A 233 -5.11 17.69 4.99
N CYS A 234 -5.15 16.40 4.66
CA CYS A 234 -6.14 15.84 3.72
C CYS A 234 -7.57 16.10 4.21
N SER A 235 -7.85 15.89 5.49
CA SER A 235 -9.14 16.16 6.12
C SER A 235 -9.51 17.64 6.02
N THR A 236 -8.54 18.54 6.26
CA THR A 236 -8.73 19.99 6.13
C THR A 236 -9.04 20.39 4.68
N ALA A 237 -8.41 19.73 3.70
CA ALA A 237 -8.67 19.92 2.28
C ALA A 237 -9.95 19.24 1.77
N GLY A 238 -10.63 18.42 2.58
CA GLY A 238 -11.77 17.61 2.13
C GLY A 238 -11.38 16.52 1.11
N VAL A 239 -10.13 16.05 1.16
CA VAL A 239 -9.57 15.02 0.28
C VAL A 239 -9.35 13.74 1.07
N LEU A 240 -9.66 12.58 0.49
CA LEU A 240 -9.30 11.30 1.11
C LEU A 240 -7.80 10.99 0.90
N PRO A 241 -7.07 10.56 1.94
CA PRO A 241 -5.64 10.26 1.83
C PRO A 241 -5.29 9.31 0.68
N CYS A 242 -6.09 8.27 0.43
CA CYS A 242 -5.85 7.34 -0.67
C CYS A 242 -5.89 7.99 -2.07
N ILE A 243 -6.64 9.09 -2.25
CA ILE A 243 -6.67 9.87 -3.50
C ILE A 243 -5.46 10.78 -3.59
N PHE A 244 -5.09 11.42 -2.48
CA PHE A 244 -3.86 12.20 -2.38
C PHE A 244 -2.63 11.33 -2.70
N ASP A 245 -2.54 10.13 -2.12
CA ASP A 245 -1.50 9.14 -2.41
C ASP A 245 -1.38 8.86 -3.91
N ALA A 246 -2.49 8.52 -4.56
CA ALA A 246 -2.50 8.24 -5.99
C ALA A 246 -2.13 9.45 -6.85
N ALA A 247 -2.54 10.66 -6.47
CA ALA A 247 -2.19 11.89 -7.16
C ALA A 247 -0.68 12.20 -7.04
N VAL A 248 -0.11 12.09 -5.84
CA VAL A 248 1.33 12.26 -5.64
C VAL A 248 2.09 11.19 -6.41
N PHE A 249 1.72 9.92 -6.28
CA PHE A 249 2.39 8.80 -6.95
C PHE A 249 2.43 9.00 -8.47
N SER A 250 1.27 9.28 -9.08
CA SER A 250 1.15 9.49 -10.52
C SER A 250 1.88 10.73 -11.03
N SER A 251 2.04 11.77 -10.20
CA SER A 251 2.77 12.99 -10.59
C SER A 251 4.26 12.80 -10.85
N TYR A 252 4.86 11.72 -10.32
CA TYR A 252 6.27 11.39 -10.51
C TYR A 252 6.54 10.37 -11.62
N ASP A 253 5.50 9.89 -12.30
CA ASP A 253 5.58 8.85 -13.33
C ASP A 253 5.23 9.39 -14.73
N THR A 254 5.48 8.57 -15.76
CA THR A 254 5.04 8.83 -17.14
C THR A 254 3.52 8.61 -17.25
N THR A 255 2.94 8.90 -18.42
CA THR A 255 1.50 8.76 -18.65
C THR A 255 1.06 7.31 -18.39
N TRP A 256 0.18 7.13 -17.40
CA TRP A 256 -0.49 5.87 -17.11
C TRP A 256 -1.58 5.59 -18.15
N THR A 257 -1.73 4.32 -18.56
CA THR A 257 -2.91 3.84 -19.29
C THR A 257 -3.87 3.12 -18.34
N GLU A 258 -5.13 2.92 -18.74
CA GLU A 258 -6.10 2.13 -17.97
C GLU A 258 -5.56 0.71 -17.69
N SER A 259 -4.99 0.07 -18.71
CA SER A 259 -4.38 -1.25 -18.59
C SER A 259 -3.11 -1.29 -17.74
N ASP A 260 -2.48 -0.16 -17.42
CA ASP A 260 -1.36 -0.14 -16.46
C ASP A 260 -1.85 0.04 -15.03
N ALA A 261 -2.99 0.73 -14.85
CA ALA A 261 -3.63 0.88 -13.56
C ALA A 261 -4.26 -0.44 -13.12
N ASP A 262 -5.05 -1.09 -13.98
CA ASP A 262 -5.77 -2.34 -13.68
C ASP A 262 -4.89 -3.48 -13.15
N GLU A 263 -3.58 -3.47 -13.44
CA GLU A 263 -2.67 -4.57 -13.09
C GLU A 263 -2.00 -4.39 -11.73
N ILE A 264 -2.05 -3.17 -11.18
CA ILE A 264 -1.57 -2.88 -9.82
C ILE A 264 -2.65 -3.17 -8.78
N PHE A 265 -3.91 -3.22 -9.22
CA PHE A 265 -5.13 -3.03 -8.45
C PHE A 265 -6.02 -4.26 -8.53
#